data_AF-A0A3N9XWR5-F1
#
_entry.id   AF-A0A3N9XWR5-F1
#
_cell.length_a   1.000
_cell.length_b   1.000
_cell.length_c   1.000
_cell.angle_alpha   90.00
_cell.angle_beta   90.00
_cell.angle_gamma   90.00
#
_symmetry.space_group_name_H-M   'P 1'
#
loop_
_entity.id
_entity.type
_entity.pdbx_description
1 polymer ?
#
loop_
_entity_poly.entity_id
_entity_poly.type
_entity_poly.pdbx_seq_one_letter_code
_entity_poly.pdbx_strand_id
1 'polypeptide(L)'
;MSIAWRDAMSRALYGPGGFFVAGAGPADHFRTSVHASPAFTSALLRLISEVDSTLGHPPRFDVVDVGAGRGELLRALLGLVRTATAVEGTVG
;
A
#
# COMPACT_ATOMS: atom_id res chain seq x y z
N MET A 1 11.12 6.17 -37.87
CA MET A 1 11.50 7.14 -36.82
C MET A 1 11.70 6.37 -35.53
N SER A 2 12.89 6.44 -34.92
CA SER A 2 13.09 5.95 -33.56
C SER A 2 12.45 6.93 -32.58
N ILE A 3 11.84 6.40 -31.52
CA ILE A 3 11.35 7.19 -30.38
C ILE A 3 12.33 7.06 -29.21
N ALA A 4 12.33 8.03 -28.30
CA ALA A 4 13.10 7.91 -27.07
C ALA A 4 12.60 6.72 -26.24
N TRP A 5 13.52 6.02 -25.58
CA TRP A 5 13.17 4.86 -24.75
C TRP A 5 12.16 5.21 -23.65
N ARG A 6 12.29 6.39 -23.03
CA ARG A 6 11.32 6.90 -22.03
C ARG A 6 9.90 6.95 -22.60
N ASP A 7 9.75 7.48 -23.81
CA ASP A 7 8.44 7.63 -24.45
C ASP A 7 7.89 6.28 -24.90
N ALA A 8 8.75 5.38 -25.36
CA ALA A 8 8.39 3.99 -25.66
C ALA A 8 7.84 3.28 -24.42
N MET A 9 8.55 3.39 -23.29
CA MET A 9 8.15 2.80 -22.01
C MET A 9 6.86 3.41 -21.48
N SER A 10 6.72 4.74 -21.50
CA SER A 10 5.48 5.40 -21.07
C SER A 10 4.29 4.98 -21.92
N ARG A 11 4.45 4.85 -23.23
CA ARG A 11 3.38 4.35 -24.12
C ARG A 11 3.02 2.89 -23.83
N ALA A 12 4.02 2.02 -23.67
CA ALA A 12 3.80 0.60 -23.40
C ALA A 12 3.17 0.33 -22.03
N LEU A 13 3.50 1.14 -21.01
CA LEU A 13 2.98 0.98 -19.65
C LEU A 13 1.63 1.69 -19.45
N TYR A 14 1.49 2.91 -19.95
CA TYR A 14 0.38 3.82 -19.57
C TYR A 14 -0.43 4.39 -20.76
N GLY A 15 -0.12 3.99 -22.00
CA GLY A 15 -0.92 4.39 -23.16
C GLY A 15 -2.32 3.75 -23.18
N PRO A 16 -3.19 4.10 -24.14
CA PRO A 16 -4.54 3.53 -24.26
C PRO A 16 -4.61 2.00 -24.37
N GLY A 17 -3.54 1.36 -24.87
CA GLY A 17 -3.36 -0.10 -24.88
C GLY A 17 -2.25 -0.59 -23.94
N GLY A 18 -1.83 0.26 -23.00
CA GLY A 18 -0.69 0.01 -22.12
C GLY A 18 -1.02 -0.97 -21.00
N PHE A 19 0.00 -1.63 -20.49
CA PHE A 19 -0.12 -2.72 -19.52
C PHE A 19 -0.91 -2.37 -18.25
N PHE A 20 -0.77 -1.14 -17.73
CA PHE A 20 -1.49 -0.68 -16.53
C PHE A 20 -2.90 -0.13 -16.84
N VAL A 21 -3.26 0.02 -18.12
CA VAL A 21 -4.49 0.70 -18.56
C VAL A 21 -5.46 -0.25 -19.24
N ALA A 22 -4.96 -1.23 -20.00
CA ALA A 22 -5.77 -2.18 -20.75
C ALA A 22 -5.71 -3.59 -20.12
N GLY A 23 -6.88 -4.21 -19.89
CA GLY A 23 -7.00 -5.61 -19.41
C GLY A 23 -7.33 -5.75 -17.92
N ALA A 24 -7.18 -6.96 -17.38
CA ALA A 24 -7.53 -7.33 -16.00
C ALA A 24 -6.64 -6.64 -14.92
N GLY A 25 -5.60 -5.95 -15.36
CA GLY A 25 -4.68 -5.19 -14.51
C GLY A 25 -3.52 -6.03 -13.97
N PRO A 26 -2.49 -5.37 -13.39
CA PRO A 26 -1.25 -6.03 -12.96
C PRO A 26 -1.42 -7.10 -11.88
N ALA A 27 -2.53 -7.05 -11.14
CA ALA A 27 -2.78 -7.90 -9.98
C ALA A 27 -2.84 -9.40 -10.33
N ASP A 28 -3.28 -9.74 -11.54
CA ASP A 28 -3.32 -11.14 -12.02
C ASP A 28 -1.96 -11.66 -12.50
N HIS A 29 -0.99 -10.75 -12.70
CA HIS A 29 0.30 -11.04 -13.34
C HIS A 29 1.47 -10.95 -12.34
N PHE A 30 1.29 -10.25 -11.21
CA PHE A 30 2.32 -10.06 -10.20
C PHE A 30 1.86 -10.54 -8.83
N ARG A 31 2.55 -11.56 -8.31
CA ARG A 31 2.65 -11.78 -6.86
C ARG A 31 3.68 -10.82 -6.30
N THR A 32 3.25 -9.62 -5.92
CA THR A 32 4.08 -8.70 -5.11
C THR A 32 4.12 -9.15 -3.65
N SER A 33 5.08 -8.66 -2.86
CA SER A 33 5.16 -8.91 -1.40
C SER A 33 3.92 -8.45 -0.63
N VAL A 34 3.02 -7.68 -1.24
CA VAL A 34 1.71 -7.32 -0.64
C VAL A 34 0.77 -8.52 -0.59
N HIS A 35 1.03 -9.56 -1.38
CA HIS A 35 0.44 -10.89 -1.20
C HIS A 35 1.08 -11.67 -0.04
N ALA A 36 2.12 -11.13 0.61
CA ALA A 36 2.93 -11.82 1.61
C ALA A 36 2.46 -11.51 3.03
N SER A 37 1.70 -12.44 3.59
CA SER A 37 1.66 -12.78 5.01
C SER A 37 1.16 -11.71 6.01
N PRO A 38 0.29 -12.08 6.96
CA PRO A 38 -0.03 -11.25 8.14
C PRO A 38 1.18 -10.66 8.88
N ALA A 39 2.35 -11.30 8.75
CA ALA A 39 3.60 -10.82 9.34
C ALA A 39 4.07 -9.46 8.78
N PHE A 40 3.90 -9.21 7.48
CA PHE A 40 4.35 -7.97 6.86
C PHE A 40 3.50 -6.78 7.35
N THR A 41 2.18 -6.94 7.35
CA THR A 41 1.25 -5.93 7.88
C THR A 41 1.51 -5.65 9.36
N SER A 42 1.84 -6.67 10.14
CA SER A 42 2.18 -6.52 11.56
C SER A 42 3.50 -5.75 11.77
N ALA A 43 4.51 -6.01 10.94
CA ALA A 43 5.77 -5.28 10.99
C ALA A 43 5.59 -3.80 10.62
N LEU A 44 4.78 -3.52 9.59
CA LEU A 44 4.42 -2.15 9.21
C LEU A 44 3.67 -1.41 10.31
N LEU A 45 2.72 -2.06 10.98
CA LEU A 45 2.02 -1.44 12.10
C LEU A 45 2.98 -1.03 13.22
N ARG A 46 3.94 -1.89 13.56
CA ARG A 46 4.98 -1.56 14.56
C ARG A 46 5.79 -0.34 14.15
N LEU A 47 6.27 -0.30 12.91
CA LEU A 47 6.99 0.85 12.39
C LEU A 47 6.14 2.14 12.43
N ILE A 48 4.87 2.06 12.05
CA ILE A 48 3.96 3.21 12.10
C ILE A 48 3.82 3.73 13.53
N SER A 49 3.62 2.85 14.52
CA SER A 49 3.54 3.24 15.94
C SER A 49 4.84 3.87 16.46
N GLU A 50 5.99 3.33 16.07
CA GLU A 50 7.30 3.91 16.41
C GLU A 50 7.48 5.32 15.80
N VAL A 51 7.04 5.53 14.56
CA VAL A 51 7.11 6.84 13.92
C VAL A 51 6.12 7.82 14.57
N ASP A 52 4.89 7.42 14.85
CA ASP A 52 3.88 8.25 15.52
C ASP A 52 4.37 8.73 16.90
N SER A 53 4.90 7.82 17.71
CA SER A 53 5.51 8.16 19.01
C SER A 53 6.75 9.05 18.88
N THR A 54 7.61 8.81 17.89
CA THR A 54 8.79 9.65 17.63
C THR A 54 8.40 11.07 17.21
N LEU A 55 7.28 11.23 16.52
CA LEU A 55 6.69 12.53 16.17
C LEU A 55 5.88 13.15 17.32
N GLY A 56 5.78 12.48 18.47
CA GLY A 56 5.09 12.99 19.65
C GLY A 56 3.57 12.92 19.55
N HIS A 57 3.03 11.92 18.86
CA HIS A 57 1.59 11.70 18.70
C HIS A 57 0.84 12.92 18.16
N PRO A 58 1.13 13.36 16.92
CA PRO A 58 0.41 14.45 16.31
C PRO A 58 -1.11 14.17 16.29
N PRO A 59 -1.96 15.21 16.38
CA PRO A 59 -3.42 15.04 16.34
C PRO A 59 -3.93 14.39 15.05
N ARG A 60 -3.10 14.38 14.00
CA ARG A 60 -3.34 13.68 12.74
C ARG A 60 -2.06 13.02 12.27
N PHE A 61 -2.14 11.73 11.93
CA PHE A 61 -1.07 10.94 11.34
C PHE A 61 -1.61 10.23 10.09
N ASP A 62 -1.11 10.58 8.91
CA ASP A 62 -1.56 9.99 7.64
C ASP A 62 -0.56 8.94 7.13
N VAL A 63 -1.05 7.77 6.74
CA VAL A 63 -0.28 6.72 6.05
C VAL A 63 -0.69 6.69 4.58
N VAL A 64 0.26 6.88 3.67
CA VAL A 64 0.02 6.93 2.22
C VAL A 64 0.73 5.76 1.52
N ASP A 65 -0.04 4.94 0.79
CA ASP A 65 0.46 3.85 -0.04
C ASP A 65 0.43 4.28 -1.52
N VAL A 66 1.61 4.52 -2.10
CA VAL A 66 1.75 4.97 -3.50
C VAL A 66 1.78 3.76 -4.42
N GLY A 67 0.74 3.62 -5.25
CA GLY A 67 0.61 2.45 -6.12
C GLY A 67 0.00 1.25 -5.38
N ALA A 68 -0.92 1.50 -4.45
CA ALA A 68 -1.57 0.52 -3.58
C ALA A 68 -2.31 -0.64 -4.30
N GLY A 69 -2.33 -0.67 -5.63
CA GLY A 69 -3.11 -1.63 -6.41
C GLY A 69 -4.58 -1.52 -6.05
N ARG A 70 -5.15 -2.59 -5.47
CA ARG A 70 -6.54 -2.57 -4.99
C ARG A 70 -6.65 -2.17 -3.51
N GLY A 71 -5.56 -1.81 -2.82
CA GLY A 71 -5.55 -1.31 -1.45
C GLY A 71 -5.63 -2.39 -0.36
N GLU A 72 -5.24 -3.63 -0.67
CA GLU A 72 -5.26 -4.76 0.30
C GLU A 72 -4.44 -4.46 1.55
N LEU A 73 -3.25 -3.86 1.40
CA LEU A 73 -2.38 -3.52 2.52
C LEU A 73 -3.04 -2.55 3.50
N LEU A 74 -3.56 -1.43 2.98
CA LEU A 74 -4.22 -0.42 3.79
C LEU A 74 -5.45 -0.98 4.52
N ARG A 75 -6.24 -1.85 3.85
CA ARG A 75 -7.37 -2.53 4.51
C ARG A 75 -6.91 -3.45 5.64
N ALA A 76 -5.83 -4.20 5.44
CA ALA A 76 -5.28 -5.07 6.48
C ALA A 76 -4.75 -4.27 7.67
N LEU A 77 -4.03 -3.16 7.43
CA LEU A 77 -3.56 -2.24 8.47
C LEU A 77 -4.72 -1.65 9.27
N LEU A 78 -5.78 -1.16 8.61
CA LEU A 78 -6.98 -0.66 9.27
C LEU A 78 -7.71 -1.74 10.09
N GLY A 79 -7.62 -3.01 9.68
CA GLY A 79 -8.07 -4.14 10.47
C GLY A 79 -7.32 -4.25 11.80
N LEU A 80 -5.99 -4.28 11.75
CA LEU A 80 -5.14 -4.42 12.93
C LEU A 80 -5.26 -3.22 13.89
N VAL A 81 -5.31 -1.98 13.36
CA VAL A 81 -5.46 -0.77 14.18
C VAL A 81 -6.77 -0.82 14.98
N ARG A 82 -7.89 -1.17 14.32
CA ARG A 82 -9.19 -1.27 15.01
C ARG A 82 -9.19 -2.32 16.11
N THR A 83 -8.53 -3.46 15.87
CA THR A 83 -8.39 -4.50 16.90
C THR A 83 -7.56 -4.00 18.09
N ALA A 84 -6.45 -3.32 17.84
CA ALA A 84 -5.61 -2.76 18.91
C ALA A 84 -6.36 -1.75 19.78
N THR A 85 -7.06 -0.79 19.16
CA THR A 85 -7.85 0.22 19.90
C THR A 85 -9.01 -0.37 20.69
N ALA A 86 -9.63 -1.45 20.20
CA ALA A 86 -10.74 -2.11 20.89
C ALA A 86 -10.27 -2.84 22.17
N VAL A 87 -9.05 -3.39 22.15
CA VAL A 87 -8.44 -4.03 23.33
C VAL A 87 -8.11 -2.99 24.40
N GLU A 88 -7.57 -1.84 24.04
CA GLU A 88 -7.29 -0.75 24.98
C GLU A 88 -8.56 -0.22 25.67
N GLY A 89 -9.67 -0.12 24.94
CA GLY A 89 -10.96 0.34 25.49
C GLY A 89 -11.68 -0.67 26.40
N THR A 90 -11.27 -1.94 26.43
CA THR A 90 -11.89 -2.99 27.27
C THR A 90 -11.17 -3.19 28.60
N VAL A 91 -9.94 -2.66 28.73
CA VAL A 91 -9.11 -2.74 29.95
C VAL A 91 -9.26 -1.48 30.83
N GLY A 92 -10.11 -0.53 30.43
CA GLY A 92 -10.43 0.70 31.16
C GLY A 92 -11.64 0.60 32.07
#